data_AF-A0A7J2YYV7-F1
#
_entry.id   AF-A0A7J2YYV7-F1
#
_cell.length_a   1.000
_cell.length_b   1.000
_cell.length_c   1.000
_cell.angle_alpha   90.00
_cell.angle_beta   90.00
_cell.angle_gamma   90.00
#
_symmetry.space_group_name_H-M   'P 1'
#
loop_
_entity.id
_entity.type
_entity.pdbx_description
1 polymer ?
#
loop_
_entity_poly.entity_id
_entity_poly.type
_entity_poly.pdbx_seq_one_letter_code
_entity_poly.pdbx_strand_id
1 'polypeptide(L)' 'MSFGNIKVFNGVQEALVLALMLVTMLALFYADIDFTYKIGIAVFSFTVILLSTLATAILRQQKEQREQQIKRAS' A
#
# COMPACT_ATOMS: atom_id res chain seq x y z
N MET A 1 8.09 -8.01 24.04
CA MET A 1 8.15 -8.29 22.59
C MET A 1 6.76 -8.75 22.14
N SER A 2 6.08 -7.98 21.31
CA SER A 2 4.89 -8.43 20.56
C SER A 2 5.00 -7.84 19.16
N PHE A 3 5.47 -8.68 18.23
CA PHE A 3 5.64 -8.35 16.80
C PHE A 3 4.48 -8.89 15.95
N GLY A 4 3.41 -9.41 16.56
CA GLY A 4 2.33 -10.13 15.88
C GLY A 4 1.48 -9.25 14.95
N ASN A 5 1.26 -7.98 15.28
CA ASN A 5 0.33 -7.12 14.52
C ASN A 5 0.95 -6.41 13.31
N ILE A 6 2.26 -6.20 13.30
CA ILE A 6 2.94 -5.43 12.23
C ILE A 6 3.11 -6.28 10.97
N LYS A 7 3.37 -7.59 11.13
CA LYS A 7 3.52 -8.51 10.00
C LYS A 7 2.19 -8.72 9.26
N VAL A 8 1.07 -8.72 9.99
CA VAL A 8 -0.27 -8.87 9.41
C VAL A 8 -0.67 -7.60 8.65
N PHE A 9 -0.43 -6.41 9.20
CA PHE A 9 -0.75 -5.15 8.51
C PHE A 9 0.06 -4.98 7.21
N ASN A 10 1.35 -5.34 7.24
CA ASN A 10 2.21 -5.32 6.05
C ASN A 10 1.77 -6.35 5.00
N GLY A 11 1.42 -7.57 5.43
CA GLY A 11 0.97 -8.62 4.51
C GLY A 11 -0.41 -8.35 3.89
N VAL A 12 -1.34 -7.76 4.65
CA VAL A 12 -2.66 -7.36 4.13
C VAL A 12 -2.54 -6.24 3.12
N GLN A 13 -1.71 -5.22 3.38
CA GLN A 13 -1.48 -4.15 2.43
C GLN A 13 -0.82 -4.66 1.14
N GLU A 14 0.18 -5.53 1.25
CA GLU A 14 0.84 -6.14 0.11
C GLU A 14 -0.16 -6.96 -0.72
N ALA A 15 -1.01 -7.76 -0.08
CA ALA A 15 -2.08 -8.50 -0.75
C ALA A 15 -3.10 -7.59 -1.42
N LEU A 16 -3.48 -6.47 -0.78
CA LEU A 16 -4.40 -5.48 -1.35
C LEU A 16 -3.79 -4.77 -2.57
N VAL A 17 -2.51 -4.41 -2.53
CA VAL A 17 -1.80 -3.82 -3.67
C VAL A 17 -1.71 -4.82 -4.82
N LEU A 18 -1.34 -6.07 -4.55
CA LEU A 18 -1.27 -7.12 -5.56
C LEU A 18 -2.65 -7.41 -6.19
N ALA A 19 -3.71 -7.47 -5.37
CA ALA A 19 -5.08 -7.63 -5.86
C ALA A 19 -5.49 -6.45 -6.74
N LEU A 20 -5.17 -5.21 -6.32
CA LEU A 20 -5.45 -4.01 -7.13
C LEU A 20 -4.69 -4.05 -8.46
N MET A 21 -3.41 -4.46 -8.46
CA MET A 21 -2.63 -4.62 -9.69
C MET A 21 -3.25 -5.65 -10.62
N LEU A 22 -3.69 -6.80 -10.11
CA LEU A 22 -4.37 -7.84 -10.89
C LEU A 22 -5.68 -7.34 -11.51
N VAL A 23 -6.53 -6.70 -10.71
CA VAL A 23 -7.81 -6.13 -11.19
C VAL A 23 -7.55 -5.05 -12.24
N THR A 24 -6.52 -4.22 -12.03
CA THR A 24 -6.14 -3.16 -12.98
C THR A 24 -5.62 -3.77 -14.29
N MET A 25 -4.80 -4.83 -14.24
CA MET A 25 -4.38 -5.56 -15.45
C MET A 25 -5.58 -6.14 -16.21
N LEU A 26 -6.50 -6.81 -15.52
CA LEU A 26 -7.70 -7.36 -16.16
C LEU A 26 -8.54 -6.26 -16.82
N ALA A 27 -8.75 -5.15 -16.13
CA ALA A 27 -9.48 -4.00 -16.68
C ALA A 27 -8.78 -3.36 -17.89
N LEU A 28 -7.45 -3.27 -17.89
CA LEU A 28 -6.70 -2.66 -19.00
C LEU A 28 -6.61 -3.57 -20.22
N PHE A 29 -6.41 -4.89 -20.02
CA PHE A 29 -6.08 -5.82 -21.10
C PHE A 29 -7.26 -6.67 -21.59
N TYR A 30 -8.23 -6.99 -20.72
CA TYR A 30 -9.33 -7.91 -21.06
C TYR A 30 -10.70 -7.24 -21.13
N ALA A 31 -10.88 -6.11 -20.45
CA ALA A 31 -12.14 -5.38 -20.53
C ALA A 31 -12.18 -4.50 -21.79
N ASP A 32 -13.25 -4.65 -22.56
CA ASP A 32 -13.56 -3.83 -23.74
C ASP A 32 -14.13 -2.47 -23.29
N ILE A 33 -13.25 -1.69 -22.66
CA ILE A 33 -13.54 -0.36 -22.13
C ILE A 33 -12.79 0.66 -22.99
N ASP A 34 -13.43 1.78 -23.28
CA ASP A 34 -12.81 2.88 -24.02
C ASP A 34 -11.47 3.32 -23.40
N PHE A 35 -10.51 3.66 -24.26
CA PHE A 35 -9.13 3.98 -23.88
C PHE A 35 -9.06 5.11 -22.84
N THR A 36 -9.99 6.06 -22.89
CA THR A 36 -10.09 7.17 -21.93
C THR A 36 -10.33 6.65 -20.50
N TYR A 37 -11.21 5.66 -20.35
CA TYR A 37 -11.52 5.06 -19.05
C TYR A 37 -10.37 4.19 -18.56
N LYS A 38 -9.63 3.52 -19.45
CA LYS A 38 -8.43 2.74 -19.10
C LYS A 38 -7.36 3.63 -18.46
N ILE A 39 -7.11 4.82 -19.01
CA ILE A 39 -6.21 5.81 -18.41
C ILE A 39 -6.72 6.24 -17.04
N GLY A 40 -8.01 6.56 -16.92
CA GLY A 40 -8.62 6.96 -15.66
C GLY A 40 -8.45 5.91 -14.55
N ILE A 41 -8.71 4.64 -14.87
CA ILE A 41 -8.53 3.51 -13.94
C ILE A 41 -7.06 3.36 -13.54
N ALA A 42 -6.11 3.47 -14.49
CA ALA A 42 -4.69 3.37 -14.19
C ALA A 42 -4.21 4.48 -13.24
N VAL A 43 -4.60 5.73 -13.49
CA VAL A 43 -4.23 6.88 -12.65
C VAL A 43 -4.86 6.75 -11.26
N PHE A 44 -6.13 6.31 -11.19
CA PHE A 44 -6.82 6.10 -9.92
C PHE A 44 -6.14 5.00 -9.09
N SER A 45 -5.92 3.82 -9.68
CA SER A 45 -5.24 2.71 -9.02
C SER A 45 -3.85 3.09 -8.55
N PHE A 46 -3.07 3.79 -9.38
CA PHE A 46 -1.74 4.26 -9.01
C PHE A 46 -1.78 5.21 -7.81
N THR A 47 -2.72 6.16 -7.80
CA THR A 47 -2.88 7.12 -6.70
C THR A 47 -3.22 6.42 -5.38
N VAL A 48 -4.12 5.44 -5.41
CA VAL A 48 -4.49 4.65 -4.23
C VAL A 48 -3.30 3.87 -3.68
N ILE A 49 -2.52 3.23 -4.56
CA ILE A 49 -1.30 2.50 -4.17
C ILE A 49 -0.28 3.44 -3.55
N LEU A 50 -0.07 4.61 -4.19
CA LEU A 50 0.89 5.61 -3.73
C LEU A 50 0.53 6.12 -2.32
N LEU A 51 -0.72 6.54 -2.11
CA LEU A 51 -1.20 7.03 -0.82
C LEU A 51 -1.10 5.96 0.27
N SER A 52 -1.48 4.73 -0.06
CA SER A 52 -1.38 3.60 0.87
C SER A 52 0.08 3.34 1.28
N THR A 53 0.99 3.37 0.30
CA THR A 53 2.43 3.16 0.53
C THR A 53 3.02 4.26 1.42
N LEU A 54 2.66 5.53 1.15
CA LEU A 54 3.09 6.67 1.95
C LEU A 54 2.56 6.61 3.37
N ALA A 55 1.28 6.27 3.56
CA ALA A 55 0.69 6.12 4.89
C ALA A 55 1.47 5.08 5.73
N THR A 56 1.81 3.95 5.12
CA THR A 56 2.58 2.90 5.79
C THR A 56 4.01 3.31 6.07
N ALA A 57 4.66 4.01 5.14
CA ALA A 57 6.00 4.55 5.35
C ALA A 57 6.03 5.52 6.54
N ILE A 58 5.04 6.41 6.63
CA ILE A 58 4.92 7.39 7.73
C ILE A 58 4.68 6.67 9.07
N LEU A 59 3.75 5.70 9.12
CA LEU A 59 3.47 4.93 10.33
C LEU A 59 4.70 4.15 10.81
N ARG A 60 5.47 3.58 9.88
CA ARG A 60 6.72 2.88 10.18
C ARG A 60 7.77 3.84 10.73
N GLN A 61 7.94 5.01 10.12
CA GLN A 61 8.90 6.02 10.57
C GLN A 61 8.59 6.54 11.98
N GLN A 62 7.32 6.82 12.29
CA GLN A 62 6.92 7.24 13.64
C GLN A 62 7.21 6.16 14.70
N LYS A 63 7.01 4.89 14.35
CA LYS A 63 7.30 3.76 15.24
C LYS A 63 8.79 3.61 15.50
N GLU A 64 9.63 3.68 14.46
CA GLU A 64 11.08 3.60 14.59
C GLU A 64 11.64 4.76 15.44
N GLN A 65 11.11 5.98 15.27
CA GLN A 65 11.48 7.12 16.11
C GLN A 65 11.10 6.90 17.59
N ARG A 66 9.91 6.35 17.87
CA ARG A 66 9.47 6.03 19.23
C ARG A 66 10.34 4.95 19.88
N GLU A 67 10.69 3.90 19.14
CA GLU A 67 11.56 2.84 19.63
C GLU A 67 12.99 3.34 19.91
N GLN A 68 13.52 4.24 19.09
CA GLN A 68 14.82 4.87 19.32
C GLN A 68 14.82 5.81 20.52
N GLN A 69 13.74 6.54 20.77
CA GLN A 69 13.62 7.38 21.97
C GLN A 69 13.60 6.55 23.27
N ILE A 70 12.88 5.42 23.27
CA ILE A 70 12.84 4.52 24.44
C ILE A 70 14.24 3.91 24.71
N LYS A 71 14.95 3.49 23.66
CA LYS A 71 16.31 2.94 23.78
C LYS A 71 17.36 3.95 24.25
N ARG A 72 17.16 5.25 24.02
CA ARG A 72 18.07 6.31 24.49
C ARG A 72 17.80 6.74 25.93
N ALA A 73 16.62 6.40 26.47
CA ALA A 73 16.21 6.71 27.83
C ALA A 73 16.37 5.54 28.82
N SER A 74 16.87 4.39 28.34
CA SER A 74 17.20 3.18 29.11
C SER A 74 18.71 3.03 29.21
#